data_AF-A0A3D5KJ84-F1
#
_entry.id   AF-A0A3D5KJ84-F1
#
_cell.length_a   1.000
_cell.length_b   1.000
_cell.length_c   1.000
_cell.angle_alpha   90.00
_cell.angle_beta   90.00
_cell.angle_gamma   90.00
#
_symmetry.space_group_name_H-M   'P 1'
#
loop_
_entity.id
_entity.type
_entity.pdbx_description
1 polymer ?
#
loop_
_entity_poly.entity_id
_entity_poly.type
_entity_poly.pdbx_seq_one_letter_code
_entity_poly.pdbx_strand_id
1 'polypeptide(L)'
;MAETNNPNNPEAPSGKNMTIKYKFRDIKVHSSDEWMADGTKKYRRVYDRYETTYQRVEFSFFNKLFDEEDWDASVRLKCFYINGSQKNELCNLEQKRKIVKDENIVYFRDSWGNATPGVYWLKGDYVWEAYIDETKVGESKFYIEDVGQAKPGENLFFDIVSIKMFEGDGNASQQPEKKYLQKFSQKDTRFVWGEFSFKNKSPKDYFAEIFFNFYDKAGQLKGTHSLLTYVATNTVDKIYTLFPGWGSDTPGRWKNDMYTMEAVFMDNLIATVPFQVGESFEEGQAKVITDFTQVFNQTVKAGSAPASASNLEDILFQSMAELNSLTGLDNIKTEVNEMVKLVRFYQETGKDVLNKFSLHTVFTGNPGTGKTTVARILSKVYKGLGILEKGHLIEVDREGLVAGYVGQTAIKTGDKINEAMGGILFIDEAYSLASGKGSQYDFGSEAL
;
A
#
# COMPACT_ATOMS: atom_id res chain seq x y z
N MET A 1 -80.25 25.04 22.02
CA MET A 1 -78.97 25.39 22.67
C MET A 1 -77.87 25.02 21.70
N ALA A 2 -76.99 25.98 21.43
CA ALA A 2 -75.98 25.96 20.38
C ALA A 2 -74.79 25.06 20.72
N GLU A 3 -74.08 24.58 19.69
CA GLU A 3 -72.61 24.62 19.52
C GLU A 3 -72.25 23.80 18.25
N THR A 4 -72.06 24.46 17.10
CA THR A 4 -70.82 25.03 16.51
C THR A 4 -70.20 24.11 15.44
N ASN A 5 -70.43 24.52 14.18
CA ASN A 5 -69.64 24.11 13.02
C ASN A 5 -68.19 24.56 13.19
N ASN A 6 -67.22 23.67 12.93
CA ASN A 6 -65.85 24.06 12.62
C ASN A 6 -65.44 23.43 11.27
N PRO A 7 -65.37 24.24 10.18
CA PRO A 7 -64.86 23.80 8.89
C PRO A 7 -63.38 24.19 8.81
N ASN A 8 -62.47 23.31 9.24
CA ASN A 8 -61.03 23.42 8.93
C ASN A 8 -60.33 22.10 9.32
N ASN A 9 -60.37 21.13 8.42
CA ASN A 9 -59.40 20.04 8.41
C ASN A 9 -58.57 20.20 7.13
N PRO A 10 -57.39 20.86 7.17
CA PRO A 10 -56.45 20.75 6.06
C PRO A 10 -56.02 19.29 5.98
N GLU A 11 -56.18 18.70 4.79
CA GLU A 11 -55.71 17.36 4.46
C GLU A 11 -54.30 17.14 5.03
N ALA A 12 -54.15 16.11 5.86
CA ALA A 12 -52.84 15.65 6.28
C ALA A 12 -52.02 15.33 5.01
N PRO A 13 -50.83 15.93 4.81
CA PRO A 13 -50.04 15.63 3.63
C PRO A 13 -49.70 14.15 3.66
N SER A 14 -50.12 13.43 2.62
CA SER A 14 -49.79 12.03 2.39
C SER A 14 -48.27 11.88 2.50
N GLY A 15 -47.80 11.29 3.60
CA GLY A 15 -46.40 10.92 3.76
C GLY A 15 -46.06 9.88 2.69
N LYS A 16 -45.50 10.34 1.57
CA LYS A 16 -44.81 9.45 0.64
C LYS A 16 -43.66 8.84 1.42
N ASN A 17 -43.81 7.57 1.81
CA ASN A 17 -42.68 6.73 2.18
C ASN A 17 -41.73 6.73 0.98
N MET A 18 -40.69 7.56 1.01
CA MET A 18 -39.64 7.50 0.01
C MET A 18 -38.88 6.20 0.22
N THR A 19 -39.07 5.26 -0.70
CA THR A 19 -38.30 4.01 -0.72
C THR A 19 -36.82 4.35 -0.86
N ILE A 20 -36.04 4.14 0.20
CA ILE A 20 -34.59 4.33 0.18
C ILE A 20 -33.98 3.33 -0.82
N LYS A 21 -33.35 3.86 -1.89
CA LYS A 21 -32.83 3.13 -3.04
C LYS A 21 -31.41 2.56 -2.84
N TYR A 22 -30.77 2.88 -1.73
CA TYR A 22 -29.39 2.51 -1.43
C TYR A 22 -29.23 1.99 0.01
N LYS A 23 -28.12 1.32 0.27
CA LYS A 23 -27.64 1.02 1.63
C LYS A 23 -26.16 1.36 1.70
N PHE A 24 -25.77 2.25 2.61
CA PHE A 24 -24.36 2.60 2.84
C PHE A 24 -23.51 1.33 2.98
N ARG A 25 -22.36 1.31 2.28
CA ARG A 25 -21.38 0.23 2.39
C ARG A 25 -20.13 0.72 3.08
N ASP A 26 -19.43 1.68 2.48
CA ASP A 26 -18.15 2.13 3.00
C ASP A 26 -17.75 3.51 2.45
N ILE A 27 -16.87 4.19 3.19
CA ILE A 27 -16.13 5.37 2.74
C ILE A 27 -14.67 5.24 3.18
N LYS A 28 -13.81 4.97 2.21
CA LYS A 28 -12.38 4.73 2.44
C LYS A 28 -11.53 5.85 1.87
N VAL A 29 -10.39 6.10 2.50
CA VAL A 29 -9.47 7.17 2.11
C VAL A 29 -8.04 6.64 1.94
N HIS A 30 -7.30 7.22 1.00
CA HIS A 30 -5.90 6.89 0.68
C HIS A 30 -5.19 8.11 0.09
N SER A 31 -3.85 8.12 0.06
CA SER A 31 -3.06 9.24 -0.48
C SER A 31 -2.20 8.91 -1.70
N SER A 32 -2.08 7.63 -2.08
CA SER A 32 -1.13 7.23 -3.12
C SER A 32 -1.57 7.63 -4.54
N ASP A 33 -0.63 8.16 -5.31
CA ASP A 33 -0.70 8.37 -6.77
C ASP A 33 -0.23 7.13 -7.56
N GLU A 34 0.27 6.10 -6.87
CA GLU A 34 0.88 4.91 -7.46
C GLU A 34 -0.17 3.98 -8.08
N TRP A 35 0.09 3.50 -9.29
CA TRP A 35 -0.75 2.51 -9.96
C TRP A 35 -0.36 1.11 -9.51
N MET A 36 -1.27 0.41 -8.83
CA MET A 36 -1.08 -0.99 -8.44
C MET A 36 -1.68 -1.91 -9.51
N ALA A 37 -0.95 -2.97 -9.89
CA ALA A 37 -1.34 -3.88 -10.97
C ALA A 37 -2.69 -4.60 -10.76
N ASP A 38 -3.11 -4.76 -9.51
CA ASP A 38 -4.38 -5.37 -9.10
C ASP A 38 -5.42 -4.32 -8.66
N GLY A 39 -5.13 -3.02 -8.84
CA GLY A 39 -5.96 -1.92 -8.38
C GLY A 39 -6.06 -1.81 -6.85
N THR A 40 -5.18 -2.50 -6.10
CA THR A 40 -5.14 -2.36 -4.64
C THR A 40 -4.79 -0.94 -4.23
N LYS A 41 -5.42 -0.51 -3.13
CA LYS A 41 -5.21 0.81 -2.55
C LYS A 41 -4.78 0.63 -1.11
N LYS A 42 -3.76 1.37 -0.71
CA LYS A 42 -3.29 1.45 0.68
C LYS A 42 -4.21 2.40 1.44
N TYR A 43 -5.36 1.89 1.89
CA TYR A 43 -6.28 2.68 2.70
C TYR A 43 -5.73 2.82 4.12
N ARG A 44 -5.58 4.06 4.57
CA ARG A 44 -5.17 4.40 5.93
C ARG A 44 -5.86 5.69 6.38
N ARG A 45 -5.78 6.00 7.66
CA ARG A 45 -6.34 7.20 8.26
C ARG A 45 -5.27 8.17 8.71
N VAL A 46 -4.03 7.73 8.90
CA VAL A 46 -2.94 8.59 9.36
C VAL A 46 -1.92 8.78 8.24
N TYR A 47 -1.55 10.03 7.97
CA TYR A 47 -0.63 10.43 6.91
C TYR A 47 0.41 11.43 7.40
N ASP A 48 1.62 11.37 6.86
CA ASP A 48 2.62 12.41 7.10
C ASP A 48 2.37 13.61 6.16
N ARG A 49 2.46 14.82 6.69
CA ARG A 49 2.34 16.04 5.90
C ARG A 49 3.28 16.07 4.70
N TYR A 50 4.53 15.63 4.86
CA TYR A 50 5.59 15.73 3.85
C TYR A 50 5.56 14.61 2.81
N GLU A 51 4.65 13.63 2.94
CA GLU A 51 4.36 12.63 1.92
C GLU A 51 2.98 12.85 1.24
N THR A 52 2.07 13.58 1.89
CA THR A 52 0.69 13.72 1.43
C THR A 52 0.56 14.72 0.29
N THR A 53 0.15 14.24 -0.89
CA THR A 53 -0.20 15.07 -2.06
C THR A 53 -1.72 15.27 -2.15
N TYR A 54 -2.42 14.23 -2.60
CA TYR A 54 -3.88 14.20 -2.78
C TYR A 54 -4.51 13.22 -1.82
N GLN A 55 -5.49 13.68 -1.06
CA GLN A 55 -6.38 12.77 -0.33
C GLN A 55 -7.50 12.31 -1.24
N ARG A 56 -7.50 11.01 -1.50
CA ARG A 56 -8.48 10.33 -2.34
C ARG A 56 -9.54 9.68 -1.49
N VAL A 57 -10.77 9.76 -1.95
CA VAL A 57 -11.94 9.15 -1.31
C VAL A 57 -12.58 8.14 -2.26
N GLU A 58 -12.98 7.00 -1.71
CA GLU A 58 -13.82 6.01 -2.37
C GLU A 58 -15.06 5.79 -1.52
N PHE A 59 -16.19 6.28 -2.01
CA PHE A 59 -17.50 6.06 -1.42
C PHE A 59 -18.20 4.93 -2.15
N SER A 60 -18.82 4.02 -1.40
CA SER A 60 -19.62 2.94 -1.98
C SER A 60 -20.91 2.67 -1.21
N PHE A 61 -21.91 2.19 -1.93
CA PHE A 61 -23.19 1.75 -1.40
C PHE A 61 -23.73 0.56 -2.18
N PHE A 62 -24.58 -0.24 -1.56
CA PHE A 62 -25.36 -1.27 -2.22
C PHE A 62 -26.58 -0.64 -2.90
N ASN A 63 -26.80 -0.98 -4.16
CA ASN A 63 -28.00 -0.64 -4.91
C ASN A 63 -29.15 -1.55 -4.44
N LYS A 64 -30.17 -0.97 -3.81
CA LYS A 64 -31.33 -1.76 -3.35
C LYS A 64 -32.34 -2.06 -4.46
N LEU A 65 -32.18 -1.44 -5.63
CA LEU A 65 -32.97 -1.69 -6.83
C LEU A 65 -32.17 -2.54 -7.83
N PHE A 66 -31.15 -3.26 -7.35
CA PHE A 66 -30.41 -4.24 -8.15
C PHE A 66 -31.38 -5.30 -8.69
N ASP A 67 -31.21 -5.67 -9.97
CA ASP A 67 -32.12 -6.49 -10.77
C ASP A 67 -33.55 -5.93 -10.97
N GLU A 68 -33.90 -4.79 -10.37
CA GLU A 68 -35.24 -4.21 -10.43
C GLU A 68 -35.34 -3.08 -11.48
N GLU A 69 -34.69 -1.94 -11.24
CA GLU A 69 -34.79 -0.77 -12.10
C GLU A 69 -33.55 0.14 -12.05
N ASP A 70 -33.33 0.89 -13.13
CA ASP A 70 -32.33 1.93 -13.16
C ASP A 70 -32.82 3.19 -12.41
N TRP A 71 -31.91 3.95 -11.81
CA TRP A 71 -32.25 5.21 -11.17
C TRP A 71 -31.09 6.21 -11.19
N ASP A 72 -31.40 7.51 -11.18
CA ASP A 72 -30.38 8.56 -11.12
C ASP A 72 -29.97 8.87 -9.68
N ALA A 73 -28.66 8.93 -9.43
CA ALA A 73 -28.09 9.32 -8.15
C ALA A 73 -27.30 10.63 -8.28
N SER A 74 -27.54 11.55 -7.34
CA SER A 74 -26.69 12.73 -7.14
C SER A 74 -25.87 12.57 -5.87
N VAL A 75 -24.57 12.34 -6.04
CA VAL A 75 -23.63 12.14 -4.92
C VAL A 75 -22.79 13.39 -4.73
N ARG A 76 -22.62 13.82 -3.49
CA ARG A 76 -21.60 14.81 -3.12
C ARG A 76 -20.61 14.25 -2.14
N LEU A 77 -19.33 14.45 -2.43
CA LEU A 77 -18.22 14.13 -1.56
C LEU A 77 -17.62 15.44 -1.06
N LYS A 78 -17.72 15.66 0.25
CA LYS A 78 -17.22 16.88 0.88
C LYS A 78 -16.06 16.55 1.80
N CYS A 79 -14.98 17.34 1.74
CA CYS A 79 -13.88 17.23 2.68
C CYS A 79 -13.88 18.45 3.60
N PHE A 80 -13.61 18.23 4.87
CA PHE A 80 -13.56 19.29 5.87
C PHE A 80 -12.31 19.17 6.74
N TYR A 81 -11.80 20.34 7.15
CA TYR A 81 -10.86 20.46 8.26
C TYR A 81 -11.63 20.67 9.57
N ILE A 82 -11.25 19.93 10.61
CA ILE A 82 -11.87 19.97 11.93
C ILE A 82 -10.98 20.76 12.89
N ASN A 83 -11.55 21.78 13.51
CA ASN A 83 -10.89 22.57 14.54
C ASN A 83 -11.81 22.66 15.78
N GLY A 84 -11.64 21.74 16.73
CA GLY A 84 -12.55 21.60 17.86
C GLY A 84 -13.96 21.22 17.38
N SER A 85 -14.95 22.07 17.66
CA SER A 85 -16.32 21.89 17.17
C SER A 85 -16.57 22.51 15.79
N GLN A 86 -15.65 23.33 15.29
CA GLN A 86 -15.77 23.96 13.98
C GLN A 86 -15.37 22.99 12.88
N LYS A 87 -16.10 23.08 11.77
CA LYS A 87 -15.92 22.24 10.60
C LYS A 87 -15.87 23.12 9.36
N ASN A 88 -14.68 23.27 8.80
CA ASN A 88 -14.40 24.16 7.67
C ASN A 88 -14.37 23.35 6.37
N GLU A 89 -15.24 23.68 5.43
CA GLU A 89 -15.30 22.99 4.12
C GLU A 89 -14.05 23.31 3.30
N LEU A 90 -13.35 22.27 2.83
CA LEU A 90 -12.18 22.37 1.96
C LEU A 90 -12.57 22.15 0.50
N CYS A 91 -13.48 21.20 0.26
CA CYS A 91 -13.99 20.90 -1.06
C CYS A 91 -15.41 20.31 -1.02
N ASN A 92 -16.10 20.40 -2.14
CA ASN A 92 -17.44 19.87 -2.35
C ASN A 92 -17.58 19.41 -3.80
N LEU A 93 -17.50 18.09 -3.99
CA LEU A 93 -17.37 17.45 -5.29
C LEU A 93 -18.69 16.75 -5.63
N GLU A 94 -19.42 17.27 -6.61
CA GLU A 94 -20.71 16.71 -7.05
C GLU A 94 -20.53 15.80 -8.27
N GLN A 95 -21.09 14.61 -8.19
CA GLN A 95 -21.14 13.63 -9.28
C GLN A 95 -22.57 13.15 -9.47
N LYS A 96 -23.10 13.31 -10.67
CA LYS A 96 -24.42 12.81 -11.06
C LYS A 96 -24.25 11.70 -12.08
N ARG A 97 -24.82 10.54 -11.81
CA ARG A 97 -24.87 9.46 -12.79
C ARG A 97 -26.06 8.55 -12.60
N LYS A 98 -26.44 7.90 -13.70
CA LYS A 98 -27.41 6.82 -13.72
C LYS A 98 -26.78 5.57 -13.10
N ILE A 99 -27.48 4.98 -12.14
CA ILE A 99 -27.20 3.67 -11.54
C ILE A 99 -28.03 2.65 -12.29
N VAL A 100 -27.36 1.68 -12.91
CA VAL A 100 -28.04 0.61 -13.66
C VAL A 100 -28.43 -0.52 -12.73
N LYS A 101 -29.53 -1.20 -13.03
CA LYS A 101 -30.02 -2.33 -12.23
C LYS A 101 -29.02 -3.49 -12.11
N ASP A 102 -28.06 -3.61 -13.02
CA ASP A 102 -27.03 -4.67 -12.98
C ASP A 102 -25.80 -4.30 -12.12
N GLU A 103 -25.78 -3.11 -11.51
CA GLU A 103 -24.70 -2.65 -10.61
C GLU A 103 -25.13 -2.83 -9.14
N ASN A 104 -24.76 -3.97 -8.53
CA ASN A 104 -25.08 -4.25 -7.12
C ASN A 104 -24.34 -3.31 -6.16
N ILE A 105 -23.05 -3.06 -6.44
CA ILE A 105 -22.22 -2.18 -5.61
C ILE A 105 -21.77 -1.00 -6.45
N VAL A 106 -22.24 0.16 -6.03
CA VAL A 106 -21.99 1.43 -6.69
C VAL A 106 -20.80 2.12 -6.05
N TYR A 107 -19.88 2.60 -6.88
CA TYR A 107 -18.71 3.36 -6.44
C TYR A 107 -18.73 4.79 -6.97
N PHE A 108 -18.32 5.72 -6.11
CA PHE A 108 -17.98 7.10 -6.42
C PHE A 108 -16.58 7.36 -5.89
N ARG A 109 -15.71 7.89 -6.74
CA ARG A 109 -14.30 8.10 -6.43
C ARG A 109 -13.92 9.52 -6.79
N ASP A 110 -13.18 10.16 -5.92
CA ASP A 110 -12.67 11.51 -6.16
C ASP A 110 -11.42 11.78 -5.34
N SER A 111 -10.81 12.94 -5.55
CA SER A 111 -9.61 13.34 -4.84
C SER A 111 -9.52 14.85 -4.67
N TRP A 112 -8.85 15.28 -3.61
CA TRP A 112 -8.58 16.69 -3.36
C TRP A 112 -7.17 16.85 -2.81
N GLY A 113 -6.49 17.95 -3.13
CA GLY A 113 -5.14 18.22 -2.63
C GLY A 113 -4.26 18.94 -3.64
N ASN A 114 -2.95 18.74 -3.50
CA ASN A 114 -1.94 19.41 -4.30
C ASN A 114 -0.85 18.42 -4.72
N ALA A 115 -0.31 18.57 -5.93
CA ALA A 115 0.76 17.70 -6.44
C ALA A 115 2.06 17.84 -5.64
N THR A 116 2.30 18.98 -4.99
CA THR A 116 3.48 19.19 -4.14
C THR A 116 3.14 18.80 -2.70
N PRO A 117 3.81 17.78 -2.14
CA PRO A 117 3.55 17.35 -0.77
C PRO A 117 3.94 18.43 0.26
N GLY A 118 3.28 18.43 1.42
CA GLY A 118 3.54 19.37 2.51
C GLY A 118 2.95 20.78 2.35
N VAL A 119 2.41 21.12 1.19
CA VAL A 119 1.91 22.47 0.87
C VAL A 119 0.47 22.67 1.32
N TYR A 120 -0.43 21.73 0.99
CA TYR A 120 -1.87 21.91 1.20
C TYR A 120 -2.37 21.31 2.52
N TRP A 121 -2.01 20.04 2.76
CA TRP A 121 -2.46 19.30 3.92
C TRP A 121 -1.60 19.66 5.14
N LEU A 122 -2.13 20.53 5.99
CA LEU A 122 -1.49 20.91 7.26
C LEU A 122 -1.84 19.89 8.35
N LYS A 123 -1.07 19.88 9.43
CA LYS A 123 -1.38 19.03 10.59
C LYS A 123 -2.82 19.26 11.06
N GLY A 124 -3.55 18.17 11.32
CA GLY A 124 -4.81 18.20 12.03
C GLY A 124 -5.79 17.12 11.60
N ASP A 125 -7.03 17.29 12.05
CA ASP A 125 -8.11 16.33 11.89
C ASP A 125 -8.97 16.72 10.69
N TYR A 126 -9.30 15.73 9.87
CA TYR A 126 -10.08 15.91 8.66
C TYR A 126 -11.17 14.87 8.56
N VAL A 127 -12.22 15.19 7.80
CA VAL A 127 -13.31 14.27 7.53
C VAL A 127 -13.78 14.38 6.09
N TRP A 128 -13.89 13.23 5.44
CA TRP A 128 -14.68 13.08 4.23
C TRP A 128 -16.10 12.71 4.60
N GLU A 129 -17.07 13.34 3.94
CA GLU A 129 -18.48 13.01 4.07
C GLU A 129 -19.09 12.73 2.70
N ALA A 130 -19.92 11.71 2.65
CA ALA A 130 -20.71 11.36 1.48
C ALA A 130 -22.17 11.75 1.70
N TYR A 131 -22.76 12.33 0.66
CA TYR A 131 -24.16 12.70 0.59
C TYR A 131 -24.79 12.08 -0.64
N ILE A 132 -26.01 11.57 -0.52
CA ILE A 132 -26.87 11.18 -1.65
C ILE A 132 -28.14 12.01 -1.54
N ASP A 133 -28.49 12.74 -2.60
CA ASP A 133 -29.69 13.59 -2.66
C ASP A 133 -29.84 14.50 -1.42
N GLU A 134 -28.77 15.24 -1.12
CA GLU A 134 -28.63 16.15 0.05
C GLU A 134 -28.62 15.50 1.44
N THR A 135 -28.79 14.18 1.53
CA THR A 135 -28.77 13.46 2.81
C THR A 135 -27.38 12.89 3.06
N LYS A 136 -26.78 13.21 4.21
CA LYS A 136 -25.50 12.62 4.64
C LYS A 136 -25.68 11.12 4.88
N VAL A 137 -24.87 10.29 4.23
CA VAL A 137 -24.96 8.83 4.29
C VAL A 137 -23.79 8.16 4.98
N GLY A 138 -22.64 8.83 5.07
CA GLY A 138 -21.44 8.28 5.71
C GLY A 138 -20.34 9.32 5.86
N GLU A 139 -19.38 9.00 6.73
CA GLU A 139 -18.18 9.81 6.93
C GLU A 139 -16.94 8.94 7.19
N SER A 140 -15.77 9.46 6.86
CA SER A 140 -14.47 8.85 7.13
C SER A 140 -13.50 9.90 7.66
N LYS A 141 -12.96 9.68 8.86
CA LYS A 141 -11.96 10.58 9.45
C LYS A 141 -10.55 10.18 9.04
N PHE A 142 -9.70 11.18 8.84
CA PHE A 142 -8.28 11.00 8.65
C PHE A 142 -7.50 12.14 9.32
N TYR A 143 -6.22 11.90 9.52
CA TYR A 143 -5.31 12.70 10.33
C TYR A 143 -4.06 12.96 9.50
N ILE A 144 -3.66 14.22 9.44
CA ILE A 144 -2.38 14.63 8.87
C ILE A 144 -1.47 14.98 10.05
N GLU A 145 -0.32 14.31 10.12
CA GLU A 145 0.67 14.51 11.17
C GLU A 145 1.87 15.30 10.65
N ASP A 146 2.49 16.09 11.54
CA ASP A 146 3.65 16.93 11.20
C ASP A 146 4.64 16.92 12.36
N VAL A 147 5.52 15.92 12.37
CA VAL A 147 6.65 15.83 13.31
C VAL A 147 7.93 16.44 12.75
N GLY A 148 7.93 16.81 11.46
CA GLY A 148 9.06 17.37 10.74
C GLY A 148 9.37 16.58 9.47
N GLN A 149 10.23 17.14 8.62
CA GLN A 149 10.64 16.47 7.39
C GLN A 149 11.69 15.39 7.69
N ALA A 150 11.33 14.13 7.47
CA ALA A 150 12.23 13.00 7.63
C ALA A 150 13.13 12.82 6.40
N LYS A 151 14.33 12.26 6.61
CA LYS A 151 15.09 11.68 5.48
C LYS A 151 14.38 10.42 4.97
N PRO A 152 14.62 9.99 3.73
CA PRO A 152 14.09 8.72 3.24
C PRO A 152 14.44 7.55 4.19
N GLY A 153 13.42 6.79 4.60
CA GLY A 153 13.53 5.67 5.54
C GLY A 153 13.75 6.05 7.01
N GLU A 154 13.78 7.33 7.36
CA GLU A 154 13.89 7.79 8.75
C GLU A 154 12.51 7.84 9.42
N ASN A 155 12.39 7.23 10.60
CA ASN A 155 11.21 7.37 11.45
C ASN A 155 11.46 8.40 12.56
N LEU A 156 10.78 9.55 12.45
CA LEU A 156 10.85 10.65 13.42
C LEU A 156 9.87 10.50 14.60
N PHE A 157 8.89 9.60 14.51
CA PHE A 157 7.79 9.51 15.46
C PHE A 157 8.16 8.73 16.71
N PHE A 158 8.74 7.54 16.53
CA PHE A 158 9.06 6.63 17.63
C PHE A 158 10.18 5.65 17.28
N ASP A 159 10.79 5.10 18.32
CA ASP A 159 11.71 3.95 18.20
C ASP A 159 11.00 2.68 18.69
N ILE A 160 11.15 1.58 17.97
CA ILE A 160 10.62 0.28 18.41
C ILE A 160 11.47 -0.20 19.58
N VAL A 161 10.82 -0.51 20.71
CA VAL A 161 11.47 -1.01 21.92
C VAL A 161 11.54 -2.52 21.90
N SER A 162 10.41 -3.18 21.62
CA SER A 162 10.34 -4.64 21.57
C SER A 162 9.12 -5.11 20.80
N ILE A 163 9.24 -6.28 20.19
CA ILE A 163 8.09 -7.05 19.70
C ILE A 163 8.23 -8.46 20.23
N LYS A 164 7.28 -8.92 21.05
CA LYS A 164 7.28 -10.27 21.61
C LYS A 164 6.04 -11.01 21.18
N MET A 165 6.17 -12.28 20.83
CA MET A 165 5.05 -13.06 20.32
C MET A 165 4.49 -13.96 21.42
N PHE A 166 3.17 -14.14 21.48
CA PHE A 166 2.51 -15.03 22.45
C PHE A 166 1.20 -15.58 21.89
N GLU A 167 0.69 -16.65 22.51
CA GLU A 167 -0.62 -17.24 22.21
C GLU A 167 -1.69 -16.68 23.17
N GLY A 168 -2.92 -16.48 22.67
CA GLY A 168 -4.03 -16.00 23.49
C GLY A 168 -5.41 -16.38 22.95
N ASP A 169 -6.43 -16.09 23.74
CA ASP A 169 -7.83 -16.50 23.56
C ASP A 169 -8.73 -15.51 22.82
N GLY A 170 -8.15 -14.46 22.24
CA GLY A 170 -8.88 -13.37 21.59
C GLY A 170 -8.80 -12.04 22.35
N ASN A 171 -8.41 -12.03 23.63
CA ASN A 171 -8.35 -10.82 24.47
C ASN A 171 -6.94 -10.55 25.03
N ALA A 172 -6.03 -10.21 24.12
CA ALA A 172 -4.60 -10.12 24.37
C ALA A 172 -4.16 -9.13 25.46
N SER A 173 -4.85 -7.99 25.58
CA SER A 173 -4.46 -6.93 26.52
C SER A 173 -4.69 -7.30 27.98
N GLN A 174 -5.68 -8.15 28.25
CA GLN A 174 -6.10 -8.54 29.60
C GLN A 174 -5.50 -9.88 30.05
N GLN A 175 -4.79 -10.59 29.18
CA GLN A 175 -4.21 -11.89 29.49
C GLN A 175 -3.14 -11.76 30.60
N PRO A 176 -3.36 -12.41 31.78
CA PRO A 176 -2.38 -12.44 32.85
C PRO A 176 -1.19 -13.35 32.48
N GLU A 177 0.02 -12.95 32.86
CA GLU A 177 1.28 -13.71 32.68
C GLU A 177 1.48 -14.28 31.26
N LYS A 178 1.79 -13.39 30.30
CA LYS A 178 2.08 -13.77 28.92
C LYS A 178 3.34 -14.63 28.83
N LYS A 179 3.19 -15.84 28.27
CA LYS A 179 4.31 -16.69 27.89
C LYS A 179 4.75 -16.34 26.48
N TYR A 180 5.97 -15.84 26.34
CA TYR A 180 6.51 -15.45 25.05
C TYR A 180 7.08 -16.65 24.31
N LEU A 181 6.76 -16.74 23.02
CA LEU A 181 6.98 -17.89 22.18
C LEU A 181 7.82 -17.49 20.96
N GLN A 182 8.76 -18.36 20.60
CA GLN A 182 9.43 -18.32 19.30
C GLN A 182 8.79 -19.30 18.29
N LYS A 183 8.10 -20.33 18.80
CA LYS A 183 7.37 -21.31 18.01
C LYS A 183 6.02 -21.62 18.64
N PHE A 184 5.02 -21.75 17.77
CA PHE A 184 3.62 -21.94 18.09
C PHE A 184 3.18 -23.39 17.83
N SER A 185 2.34 -23.95 18.70
CA SER A 185 1.71 -25.26 18.47
C SER A 185 0.62 -25.14 17.41
N GLN A 186 0.72 -25.89 16.32
CA GLN A 186 -0.32 -25.99 15.30
C GLN A 186 -1.66 -26.39 15.92
N LYS A 187 -1.64 -27.39 16.81
CA LYS A 187 -2.85 -27.98 17.40
C LYS A 187 -3.55 -27.03 18.35
N ASP A 188 -2.79 -26.26 19.11
CA ASP A 188 -3.30 -25.53 20.27
C ASP A 188 -3.38 -24.01 20.04
N THR A 189 -2.67 -23.47 19.06
CA THR A 189 -2.67 -22.02 18.78
C THR A 189 -4.01 -21.57 18.22
N ARG A 190 -4.66 -20.65 18.92
CA ARG A 190 -5.86 -19.93 18.45
C ARG A 190 -5.44 -18.67 17.71
N PHE A 191 -4.77 -17.78 18.45
CA PHE A 191 -4.27 -16.52 17.95
C PHE A 191 -2.77 -16.40 18.18
N VAL A 192 -2.09 -15.86 17.19
CA VAL A 192 -0.72 -15.37 17.32
C VAL A 192 -0.80 -13.87 17.58
N TRP A 193 -0.41 -13.46 18.78
CA TRP A 193 -0.36 -12.06 19.20
C TRP A 193 1.07 -11.55 19.24
N GLY A 194 1.23 -10.27 18.95
CA GLY A 194 2.41 -9.48 19.26
C GLY A 194 2.15 -8.57 20.45
N GLU A 195 3.11 -8.42 21.34
CA GLU A 195 3.24 -7.29 22.27
C GLU A 195 4.21 -6.31 21.63
N PHE A 196 3.67 -5.33 20.90
CA PHE A 196 4.44 -4.32 20.18
C PHE A 196 4.60 -3.09 21.07
N SER A 197 5.83 -2.83 21.53
CA SER A 197 6.15 -1.67 22.35
C SER A 197 7.03 -0.69 21.58
N PHE A 198 6.66 0.59 21.59
CA PHE A 198 7.43 1.67 20.99
C PHE A 198 7.60 2.84 21.96
N LYS A 199 8.71 3.55 21.82
CA LYS A 199 9.07 4.71 22.63
C LYS A 199 8.89 5.97 21.81
N ASN A 200 8.07 6.89 22.29
CA ASN A 200 7.81 8.14 21.58
C ASN A 200 9.07 9.03 21.51
N LYS A 201 9.37 9.57 20.33
CA LYS A 201 10.45 10.55 20.08
C LYS A 201 9.92 11.97 19.90
N SER A 202 8.68 12.11 19.45
CA SER A 202 8.12 13.41 19.08
C SER A 202 7.66 14.19 20.32
N PRO A 203 8.02 15.48 20.44
CA PRO A 203 7.46 16.37 21.46
C PRO A 203 6.02 16.80 21.13
N LYS A 204 5.63 16.71 19.86
CA LYS A 204 4.26 16.96 19.39
C LYS A 204 3.41 15.71 19.55
N ASP A 205 2.12 15.91 19.80
CA ASP A 205 1.12 14.86 19.70
C ASP A 205 0.95 14.37 18.25
N TYR A 206 0.50 13.13 18.10
CA TYR A 206 0.15 12.53 16.81
C TYR A 206 -0.70 11.28 16.99
N PHE A 207 -1.44 10.90 15.97
CA PHE A 207 -2.00 9.56 15.83
C PHE A 207 -0.99 8.62 15.19
N ALA A 208 -0.86 7.41 15.75
CA ALA A 208 -0.09 6.31 15.19
C ALA A 208 -1.05 5.23 14.71
N GLU A 209 -1.20 5.07 13.39
CA GLU A 209 -1.88 3.91 12.80
C GLU A 209 -0.85 2.92 12.28
N ILE A 210 -0.76 1.77 12.95
CA ILE A 210 0.20 0.72 12.60
C ILE A 210 -0.56 -0.50 12.10
N PHE A 211 -0.17 -0.97 10.93
CA PHE A 211 -0.70 -2.18 10.29
C PHE A 211 0.20 -3.35 10.60
N PHE A 212 -0.40 -4.46 11.02
CA PHE A 212 0.28 -5.71 11.30
C PHE A 212 -0.22 -6.77 10.32
N ASN A 213 0.65 -7.12 9.36
CA ASN A 213 0.33 -8.05 8.28
C ASN A 213 0.98 -9.40 8.55
N PHE A 214 0.19 -10.46 8.49
CA PHE A 214 0.64 -11.83 8.74
C PHE A 214 0.76 -12.56 7.41
N TYR A 215 1.93 -13.11 7.12
CA TYR A 215 2.20 -13.85 5.89
C TYR A 215 2.67 -15.25 6.21
N ASP A 216 2.38 -16.20 5.32
CA ASP A 216 3.03 -17.52 5.35
C ASP A 216 4.40 -17.50 4.64
N LYS A 217 5.00 -18.68 4.46
CA LYS A 217 6.30 -18.84 3.81
C LYS A 217 6.24 -18.54 2.31
N ALA A 218 5.14 -18.87 1.63
CA ALA A 218 4.91 -18.43 0.25
C ALA A 218 4.71 -16.90 0.18
N GLY A 219 4.47 -16.28 1.35
CA GLY A 219 4.23 -14.88 1.52
C GLY A 219 2.82 -14.48 1.08
N GLN A 220 1.88 -15.41 1.09
CA GLN A 220 0.46 -15.11 1.00
C GLN A 220 0.03 -14.36 2.26
N LEU A 221 -0.68 -13.24 2.10
CA LEU A 221 -1.29 -12.52 3.22
C LEU A 221 -2.37 -13.41 3.86
N LYS A 222 -2.18 -13.74 5.13
CA LYS A 222 -3.13 -14.53 5.94
C LYS A 222 -4.12 -13.65 6.67
N GLY A 223 -3.72 -12.44 7.03
CA GLY A 223 -4.56 -11.45 7.68
C GLY A 223 -3.84 -10.17 8.01
N THR A 224 -4.63 -9.16 8.32
CA THR A 224 -4.16 -7.82 8.69
C THR A 224 -4.91 -7.36 9.93
N HIS A 225 -4.19 -6.76 10.87
CA HIS A 225 -4.75 -6.08 12.02
C HIS A 225 -4.15 -4.67 12.09
N SER A 226 -4.99 -3.63 11.97
CA SER A 226 -4.57 -2.23 12.12
C SER A 226 -4.94 -1.71 13.52
N LEU A 227 -4.01 -1.04 14.19
CA LEU A 227 -4.26 -0.39 15.48
C LEU A 227 -3.99 1.11 15.38
N LEU A 228 -4.95 1.92 15.80
CA LEU A 228 -4.84 3.38 15.90
C LEU A 228 -4.64 3.78 17.35
N THR A 229 -3.58 4.52 17.66
CA THR A 229 -3.26 4.98 19.01
C THR A 229 -2.92 6.46 19.00
N TYR A 230 -3.46 7.22 19.95
CA TYR A 230 -3.12 8.62 20.13
C TYR A 230 -1.91 8.76 21.07
N VAL A 231 -0.84 9.38 20.57
CA VAL A 231 0.37 9.71 21.32
C VAL A 231 0.27 11.16 21.73
N ALA A 232 0.06 11.42 23.02
CA ALA A 232 -0.14 12.76 23.55
C ALA A 232 1.16 13.58 23.57
N THR A 233 1.03 14.90 23.54
CA THR A 233 2.16 15.81 23.78
C THR A 233 2.79 15.58 25.17
N ASN A 234 4.05 16.01 25.35
CA ASN A 234 4.81 15.84 26.59
C ASN A 234 4.99 14.36 27.04
N THR A 235 5.02 13.44 26.08
CA THR A 235 5.25 12.00 26.34
C THR A 235 6.51 11.49 25.67
N VAL A 236 7.49 12.36 25.37
CA VAL A 236 8.80 11.93 24.89
C VAL A 236 9.38 10.90 25.86
N ASP A 237 9.99 9.85 25.32
CA ASP A 237 10.51 8.68 26.04
C ASP A 237 9.46 7.79 26.73
N LYS A 238 8.16 8.14 26.67
CA LYS A 238 7.10 7.26 27.14
C LYS A 238 6.94 6.06 26.21
N ILE A 239 6.75 4.88 26.81
CA ILE A 239 6.49 3.63 26.10
C ILE A 239 4.98 3.44 25.93
N TYR A 240 4.59 3.09 24.71
CA TYR A 240 3.25 2.68 24.32
C TYR A 240 3.29 1.21 23.91
N THR A 241 2.29 0.44 24.35
CA THR A 241 2.20 -0.99 24.05
C THR A 241 0.89 -1.31 23.36
N LEU A 242 1.00 -1.97 22.20
CA LEU A 242 -0.08 -2.43 21.36
C LEU A 242 -0.10 -3.96 21.32
N PHE A 243 -1.27 -4.53 21.11
CA PHE A 243 -1.46 -5.98 21.03
C PHE A 243 -2.07 -6.38 19.69
N PRO A 244 -1.33 -6.31 18.57
CA PRO A 244 -1.79 -6.85 17.30
C PRO A 244 -1.85 -8.37 17.33
N GLY A 245 -2.76 -8.96 16.56
CA GLY A 245 -2.84 -10.41 16.47
C GLY A 245 -3.80 -10.87 15.38
N TRP A 246 -3.61 -12.11 14.97
CA TRP A 246 -4.42 -12.79 13.97
C TRP A 246 -4.64 -14.25 14.37
N GLY A 247 -5.78 -14.80 14.01
CA GLY A 247 -6.14 -16.18 14.35
C GLY A 247 -7.63 -16.42 14.36
N SER A 248 -8.02 -17.43 15.13
CA SER A 248 -9.42 -17.85 15.30
C SER A 248 -9.63 -18.39 16.71
N ASP A 249 -10.82 -18.20 17.25
CA ASP A 249 -11.22 -18.80 18.54
C ASP A 249 -11.14 -20.33 18.54
N THR A 250 -11.19 -20.95 17.35
CA THR A 250 -10.98 -22.39 17.19
C THR A 250 -9.48 -22.67 16.99
N PRO A 251 -8.83 -23.46 17.88
CA PRO A 251 -7.44 -23.87 17.68
C PRO A 251 -7.28 -24.83 16.49
N GLY A 252 -6.06 -25.07 16.03
CA GLY A 252 -5.82 -25.99 14.91
C GLY A 252 -5.98 -25.39 13.51
N ARG A 253 -6.18 -24.07 13.40
CA ARG A 253 -6.36 -23.38 12.10
C ARG A 253 -5.06 -22.99 11.42
N TRP A 254 -3.97 -22.90 12.18
CA TRP A 254 -2.64 -22.66 11.64
C TRP A 254 -2.10 -23.93 10.97
N LYS A 255 -1.31 -23.78 9.90
CA LYS A 255 -0.58 -24.90 9.28
C LYS A 255 0.84 -24.93 9.80
N ASN A 256 1.43 -26.11 9.91
CA ASN A 256 2.87 -26.27 10.14
C ASN A 256 3.64 -25.62 8.98
N ASP A 257 4.21 -24.45 9.23
CA ASP A 257 4.92 -23.62 8.26
C ASP A 257 5.70 -22.51 8.97
N MET A 258 6.51 -21.79 8.21
CA MET A 258 7.10 -20.51 8.61
C MET A 258 6.14 -19.37 8.28
N TYR A 259 6.03 -18.42 9.19
CA TYR A 259 5.22 -17.23 9.03
C TYR A 259 6.03 -15.98 9.36
N THR A 260 5.46 -14.84 9.02
CA THR A 260 6.06 -13.53 9.24
C THR A 260 4.98 -12.55 9.63
N MET A 261 5.19 -11.82 10.73
CA MET A 261 4.41 -10.62 11.04
C MET A 261 5.23 -9.38 10.63
N GLU A 262 4.67 -8.57 9.75
CA GLU A 262 5.22 -7.28 9.34
C GLU A 262 4.48 -6.15 10.05
N ALA A 263 5.21 -5.19 10.63
CA ALA A 263 4.65 -3.95 11.14
C ALA A 263 4.93 -2.83 10.15
N VAL A 264 3.87 -2.17 9.69
CA VAL A 264 3.92 -1.09 8.70
C VAL A 264 3.32 0.17 9.30
N PHE A 265 4.03 1.28 9.21
CA PHE A 265 3.61 2.59 9.69
C PHE A 265 3.86 3.63 8.61
N MET A 266 2.83 4.40 8.25
CA MET A 266 2.87 5.38 7.15
C MET A 266 3.51 4.80 5.88
N ASP A 267 2.99 3.67 5.41
CA ASP A 267 3.46 2.91 4.25
C ASP A 267 4.92 2.39 4.30
N ASN A 268 5.63 2.61 5.41
CA ASN A 268 6.99 2.11 5.63
C ASN A 268 6.96 0.82 6.46
N LEU A 269 7.67 -0.22 5.99
CA LEU A 269 7.93 -1.41 6.79
C LEU A 269 8.91 -1.06 7.91
N ILE A 270 8.43 -1.05 9.15
CA ILE A 270 9.22 -0.63 10.32
C ILE A 270 9.74 -1.81 11.15
N ALA A 271 9.12 -2.99 11.04
CA ALA A 271 9.66 -4.21 11.64
C ALA A 271 9.13 -5.47 10.97
N THR A 272 9.90 -6.55 11.13
CA THR A 272 9.51 -7.89 10.73
C THR A 272 9.83 -8.88 11.85
N VAL A 273 8.89 -9.78 12.12
CA VAL A 273 9.02 -10.85 13.11
C VAL A 273 8.68 -12.19 12.45
N PRO A 274 9.67 -12.98 12.01
CA PRO A 274 9.45 -14.37 11.64
C PRO A 274 9.07 -15.20 12.86
N PHE A 275 8.15 -16.15 12.67
CA PHE A 275 7.79 -17.15 13.68
C PHE A 275 7.45 -18.48 13.01
N GLN A 276 7.64 -19.58 13.73
CA GLN A 276 7.30 -20.91 13.24
C GLN A 276 6.01 -21.40 13.90
N VAL A 277 5.18 -22.10 13.13
CA VAL A 277 4.12 -22.96 13.67
C VAL A 277 4.56 -24.42 13.45
N GLY A 278 4.57 -25.24 14.50
CA GLY A 278 4.97 -26.64 14.45
C GLY A 278 4.17 -27.52 15.42
N GLU A 279 4.73 -28.64 15.87
CA GLU A 279 3.98 -29.61 16.70
C GLU A 279 3.71 -29.15 18.13
N SER A 280 4.60 -28.34 18.70
CA SER A 280 4.52 -27.88 20.08
C SER A 280 4.94 -26.41 20.20
N PHE A 281 4.58 -25.81 21.33
CA PHE A 281 5.11 -24.51 21.74
C PHE A 281 6.59 -24.60 22.09
N GLU A 282 7.34 -23.54 21.79
CA GLU A 282 8.68 -23.32 22.35
C GLU A 282 8.73 -21.89 22.89
N GLU A 283 8.97 -21.77 24.20
CA GLU A 283 9.16 -20.48 24.86
C GLU A 283 10.48 -19.85 24.39
N GLY A 284 10.44 -18.54 24.14
CA GLY A 284 11.58 -17.81 23.60
C GLY A 284 11.20 -16.44 23.06
N GLN A 285 12.19 -15.64 22.71
CA GLN A 285 11.97 -14.38 22.02
C GLN A 285 12.08 -14.59 20.52
N ALA A 286 11.05 -14.19 19.79
CA ALA A 286 11.13 -14.15 18.33
C ALA A 286 12.22 -13.17 17.90
N LYS A 287 12.95 -13.52 16.83
CA LYS A 287 13.94 -12.61 16.23
C LYS A 287 13.19 -11.41 15.65
N VAL A 288 13.44 -10.22 16.17
CA VAL A 288 12.87 -8.97 15.63
C VAL A 288 13.89 -8.33 14.70
N ILE A 289 13.46 -8.00 13.49
CA ILE A 289 14.26 -7.29 12.50
C ILE A 289 13.68 -5.88 12.38
N THR A 290 14.41 -4.88 12.85
CA THR A 290 14.04 -3.45 12.79
C THR A 290 15.03 -2.62 11.99
N ASP A 291 16.31 -3.00 11.98
CA ASP A 291 17.36 -2.35 11.20
C ASP A 291 17.71 -3.19 9.96
N PHE A 292 17.00 -2.90 8.87
CA PHE A 292 17.25 -3.52 7.56
C PHE A 292 18.62 -3.15 6.97
N THR A 293 19.35 -2.20 7.59
CA THR A 293 20.69 -1.74 7.17
C THR A 293 21.82 -2.43 7.96
N GLN A 294 21.61 -2.85 9.21
CA GLN A 294 22.61 -3.62 9.97
C GLN A 294 22.67 -5.11 9.58
N VAL A 295 21.53 -5.71 9.20
CA VAL A 295 21.51 -7.08 8.65
C VAL A 295 22.43 -7.17 7.42
N PHE A 296 22.46 -6.10 6.62
CA PHE A 296 23.33 -5.93 5.45
C PHE A 296 24.84 -5.89 5.81
N ASN A 297 25.24 -5.38 6.99
CA ASN A 297 26.66 -5.25 7.36
C ASN A 297 27.21 -6.48 8.11
N GLN A 298 26.37 -7.26 8.80
CA GLN A 298 26.82 -8.47 9.49
C GLN A 298 27.10 -9.64 8.54
N THR A 299 26.37 -9.76 7.44
CA THR A 299 26.63 -10.76 6.38
C THR A 299 27.90 -10.46 5.57
N VAL A 300 28.34 -9.19 5.50
CA VAL A 300 29.61 -8.80 4.86
C VAL A 300 30.85 -9.29 5.63
N LYS A 301 30.75 -9.55 6.94
CA LYS A 301 31.89 -9.97 7.77
C LYS A 301 31.93 -11.46 8.12
N ALA A 302 30.83 -12.20 7.95
CA ALA A 302 30.75 -13.59 8.37
C ALA A 302 30.18 -14.47 7.25
N GLY A 303 31.03 -14.84 6.29
CA GLY A 303 30.62 -15.78 5.24
C GLY A 303 31.69 -16.03 4.20
N SER A 304 32.64 -16.91 4.50
CA SER A 304 33.34 -17.67 3.46
C SER A 304 32.29 -18.49 2.68
N ALA A 305 32.00 -18.10 1.45
CA ALA A 305 31.01 -18.73 0.58
C ALA A 305 31.65 -19.22 -0.74
N PRO A 306 31.09 -20.27 -1.38
CA PRO A 306 31.73 -21.01 -2.46
C PRO A 306 31.83 -20.21 -3.76
N ALA A 307 32.77 -20.61 -4.63
CA ALA A 307 33.34 -19.86 -5.76
C ALA A 307 32.39 -19.33 -6.87
N SER A 308 31.07 -19.55 -6.80
CA SER A 308 30.08 -18.97 -7.73
C SER A 308 29.29 -17.79 -7.15
N ALA A 309 29.23 -17.64 -5.82
CA ALA A 309 28.52 -16.56 -5.15
C ALA A 309 29.33 -15.25 -5.12
N SER A 310 30.66 -15.32 -5.22
CA SER A 310 31.51 -14.12 -5.21
C SER A 310 31.24 -13.20 -6.40
N ASN A 311 30.97 -13.77 -7.59
CA ASN A 311 30.80 -12.98 -8.81
C ASN A 311 29.49 -12.16 -8.84
N LEU A 312 28.38 -12.69 -8.30
CA LEU A 312 27.10 -11.96 -8.28
C LEU A 312 27.13 -10.79 -7.30
N GLU A 313 27.75 -11.00 -6.15
CA GLU A 313 27.90 -9.96 -5.12
C GLU A 313 28.83 -8.83 -5.62
N ASP A 314 29.91 -9.18 -6.31
CA ASP A 314 30.81 -8.22 -6.96
C ASP A 314 30.07 -7.39 -8.03
N ILE A 315 29.24 -8.04 -8.86
CA ILE A 315 28.41 -7.35 -9.86
C ILE A 315 27.46 -6.37 -9.17
N LEU A 316 26.79 -6.78 -8.10
CA LEU A 316 25.85 -5.92 -7.38
C LEU A 316 26.57 -4.72 -6.76
N PHE A 317 27.70 -4.95 -6.09
CA PHE A 317 28.50 -3.89 -5.48
C PHE A 317 28.97 -2.87 -6.53
N GLN A 318 29.53 -3.34 -7.64
CA GLN A 318 29.98 -2.48 -8.74
C GLN A 318 28.84 -1.68 -9.36
N SER A 319 27.68 -2.32 -9.56
CA SER A 319 26.52 -1.67 -10.18
C SER A 319 25.89 -0.62 -9.27
N MET A 320 25.84 -0.88 -7.96
CA MET A 320 25.38 0.11 -6.97
C MET A 320 26.37 1.28 -6.85
N ALA A 321 27.68 1.02 -6.92
CA ALA A 321 28.68 2.07 -6.97
C ALA A 321 28.55 2.93 -8.24
N GLU A 322 28.32 2.30 -9.39
CA GLU A 322 28.06 2.98 -10.67
C GLU A 322 26.80 3.86 -10.56
N LEU A 323 25.69 3.34 -10.02
CA LEU A 323 24.46 4.11 -9.79
C LEU A 323 24.70 5.33 -8.88
N ASN A 324 25.40 5.12 -7.76
CA ASN A 324 25.66 6.16 -6.78
C ASN A 324 26.62 7.25 -7.29
N SER A 325 27.48 6.92 -8.27
CA SER A 325 28.39 7.88 -8.91
C SER A 325 27.69 8.86 -9.85
N LEU A 326 26.47 8.54 -10.31
CA LEU A 326 25.69 9.44 -11.16
C LEU A 326 25.29 10.69 -10.35
N THR A 327 25.44 11.88 -10.94
CA THR A 327 25.05 13.13 -10.27
C THR A 327 23.53 13.30 -10.27
N GLY A 328 22.94 13.63 -9.11
CA GLY A 328 21.48 13.73 -8.94
C GLY A 328 20.80 12.35 -8.81
N LEU A 329 19.55 12.26 -9.28
CA LEU A 329 18.74 11.02 -9.28
C LEU A 329 18.46 10.44 -7.88
N ASP A 330 18.36 11.28 -6.85
CA ASP A 330 18.27 10.84 -5.46
C ASP A 330 17.05 9.94 -5.17
N ASN A 331 15.91 10.23 -5.81
CA ASN A 331 14.71 9.39 -5.70
C ASN A 331 14.95 7.99 -6.28
N ILE A 332 15.52 7.90 -7.48
CA ILE A 332 15.84 6.62 -8.14
C ILE A 332 16.85 5.83 -7.31
N LYS A 333 17.90 6.48 -6.82
CA LYS A 333 18.89 5.83 -5.94
C LYS A 333 18.23 5.25 -4.70
N THR A 334 17.28 5.98 -4.10
CA THR A 334 16.55 5.53 -2.93
C THR A 334 15.69 4.31 -3.24
N GLU A 335 14.86 4.38 -4.29
CA GLU A 335 14.01 3.28 -4.75
C GLU A 335 14.82 2.01 -5.05
N VAL A 336 15.97 2.15 -5.72
CA VAL A 336 16.84 1.01 -6.03
C VAL A 336 17.45 0.40 -4.77
N ASN A 337 17.85 1.23 -3.80
CA ASN A 337 18.36 0.74 -2.51
C ASN A 337 17.26 0.00 -1.72
N GLU A 338 16.04 0.50 -1.70
CA GLU A 338 14.90 -0.14 -1.03
C GLU A 338 14.55 -1.48 -1.68
N MET A 339 14.55 -1.52 -3.01
CA MET A 339 14.34 -2.75 -3.77
C MET A 339 15.43 -3.79 -3.49
N VAL A 340 16.72 -3.39 -3.46
CA VAL A 340 17.82 -4.29 -3.07
C VAL A 340 17.59 -4.89 -1.69
N LYS A 341 17.20 -4.06 -0.71
CA LYS A 341 16.90 -4.51 0.66
C LYS A 341 15.74 -5.52 0.67
N LEU A 342 14.66 -5.20 -0.04
CA LEU A 342 13.47 -6.05 -0.15
C LEU A 342 13.82 -7.41 -0.76
N VAL A 343 14.47 -7.41 -1.92
CA VAL A 343 14.83 -8.64 -2.66
C VAL A 343 15.69 -9.56 -1.79
N ARG A 344 16.73 -9.01 -1.14
CA ARG A 344 17.60 -9.79 -0.25
C ARG A 344 16.84 -10.38 0.93
N PHE A 345 15.98 -9.59 1.55
CA PHE A 345 15.14 -10.06 2.65
C PHE A 345 14.27 -11.26 2.23
N TYR A 346 13.66 -11.20 1.05
CA TYR A 346 12.86 -12.29 0.51
C TYR A 346 13.71 -13.53 0.18
N GLN A 347 14.92 -13.34 -0.38
CA GLN A 347 15.85 -14.44 -0.63
C GLN A 347 16.32 -15.13 0.65
N GLU A 348 16.68 -14.36 1.68
CA GLU A 348 17.11 -14.87 2.99
C GLU A 348 15.99 -15.62 3.73
N THR A 349 14.74 -15.23 3.49
CA THR A 349 13.55 -15.89 4.07
C THR A 349 13.05 -17.06 3.22
N GLY A 350 13.73 -17.39 2.11
CA GLY A 350 13.39 -18.49 1.21
C GLY A 350 12.08 -18.27 0.45
N LYS A 351 11.68 -17.00 0.26
CA LYS A 351 10.46 -16.58 -0.42
C LYS A 351 10.79 -16.11 -1.83
N ASP A 352 9.91 -16.42 -2.78
CA ASP A 352 10.10 -15.99 -4.18
C ASP A 352 9.68 -14.53 -4.36
N VAL A 353 10.64 -13.70 -4.78
CA VAL A 353 10.47 -12.27 -5.05
C VAL A 353 9.62 -12.04 -6.30
N LEU A 354 9.82 -12.86 -7.34
CA LEU A 354 9.27 -12.65 -8.68
C LEU A 354 7.75 -12.88 -8.73
N ASN A 355 7.22 -13.70 -7.82
CA ASN A 355 5.78 -13.98 -7.74
C ASN A 355 5.00 -12.90 -6.98
N LYS A 356 5.68 -11.92 -6.36
CA LYS A 356 5.05 -10.94 -5.47
C LYS A 356 5.09 -9.51 -5.97
N PHE A 357 6.09 -9.17 -6.76
CA PHE A 357 6.31 -7.80 -7.21
C PHE A 357 6.55 -7.78 -8.72
N SER A 358 5.84 -6.92 -9.42
CA SER A 358 6.20 -6.56 -10.79
C SER A 358 7.47 -5.72 -10.74
N LEU A 359 8.50 -6.14 -11.47
CA LEU A 359 9.75 -5.40 -11.62
C LEU A 359 9.77 -4.56 -12.91
N HIS A 360 8.64 -4.44 -13.60
CA HIS A 360 8.51 -3.55 -14.75
C HIS A 360 8.45 -2.09 -14.27
N THR A 361 9.29 -1.22 -14.86
CA THR A 361 9.45 0.18 -14.44
C THR A 361 9.26 1.11 -15.62
N VAL A 362 8.64 2.27 -15.37
CA VAL A 362 8.50 3.34 -16.36
C VAL A 362 9.43 4.50 -15.99
N PHE A 363 10.33 4.85 -16.90
CA PHE A 363 11.18 6.03 -16.75
C PHE A 363 10.54 7.24 -17.42
N THR A 364 10.23 8.28 -16.64
CA THR A 364 9.74 9.56 -17.15
C THR A 364 10.78 10.66 -16.97
N GLY A 365 10.90 11.54 -17.97
CA GLY A 365 11.83 12.67 -17.91
C GLY A 365 12.28 13.15 -19.28
N ASN A 366 12.81 14.36 -19.34
CA ASN A 366 13.29 14.97 -20.58
C ASN A 366 14.38 14.12 -21.28
N PRO A 367 14.58 14.25 -22.60
CA PRO A 367 15.73 13.66 -23.28
C PRO A 367 17.05 14.09 -22.62
N GLY A 368 18.02 13.17 -22.54
CA GLY A 368 19.34 13.43 -21.95
C GLY A 368 19.43 13.37 -20.41
N THR A 369 18.35 13.00 -19.70
CA THR A 369 18.37 12.87 -18.22
C THR A 369 18.91 11.52 -17.70
N GLY A 370 19.53 10.71 -18.56
CA GLY A 370 20.21 9.47 -18.15
C GLY A 370 19.32 8.23 -18.01
N LYS A 371 18.09 8.22 -18.55
CA LYS A 371 17.13 7.09 -18.47
C LYS A 371 17.75 5.75 -18.93
N THR A 372 18.33 5.72 -20.13
CA THR A 372 19.00 4.52 -20.67
C THR A 372 20.18 4.08 -19.81
N THR A 373 20.97 5.03 -19.28
CA THR A 373 22.08 4.73 -18.39
C THR A 373 21.60 4.05 -17.11
N VAL A 374 20.55 4.56 -16.49
CA VAL A 374 19.94 3.96 -15.29
C VAL A 374 19.39 2.57 -15.59
N ALA A 375 18.69 2.38 -16.72
CA ALA A 375 18.17 1.08 -17.12
C ALA A 375 19.28 0.03 -17.30
N ARG A 376 20.42 0.43 -17.85
CA ARG A 376 21.60 -0.45 -18.01
C ARG A 376 22.26 -0.80 -16.69
N ILE A 377 22.23 0.11 -15.71
CA ILE A 377 22.73 -0.18 -14.37
C ILE A 377 21.76 -1.12 -13.65
N LEU A 378 20.46 -0.91 -13.79
CA LEU A 378 19.43 -1.79 -13.23
C LEU A 378 19.54 -3.24 -13.73
N SER A 379 19.84 -3.46 -15.02
CA SER A 379 20.02 -4.83 -15.54
C SER A 379 21.14 -5.57 -14.82
N LYS A 380 22.23 -4.86 -14.48
CA LYS A 380 23.34 -5.41 -13.70
C LYS A 380 22.98 -5.58 -12.23
N VAL A 381 22.25 -4.63 -11.63
CA VAL A 381 21.74 -4.75 -10.24
C VAL A 381 20.87 -5.99 -10.10
N TYR A 382 19.91 -6.20 -11.01
CA TYR A 382 19.05 -7.39 -10.99
C TYR A 382 19.80 -8.69 -11.24
N LYS A 383 20.84 -8.67 -12.08
CA LYS A 383 21.74 -9.82 -12.22
C LYS A 383 22.49 -10.10 -10.93
N GLY A 384 23.06 -9.08 -10.29
CA GLY A 384 23.79 -9.21 -9.03
C GLY A 384 22.89 -9.66 -7.87
N LEU A 385 21.62 -9.28 -7.90
CA LEU A 385 20.59 -9.79 -7.00
C LEU A 385 20.09 -11.20 -7.37
N GLY A 386 20.54 -11.81 -8.46
CA GLY A 386 20.08 -13.13 -8.89
C GLY A 386 18.61 -13.18 -9.36
N ILE A 387 17.99 -12.02 -9.61
CA ILE A 387 16.64 -11.90 -10.18
C ILE A 387 16.68 -12.27 -11.67
N LEU A 388 17.67 -11.75 -12.39
CA LEU A 388 17.85 -12.00 -13.81
C LEU A 388 18.92 -13.08 -14.04
N GLU A 389 18.62 -14.00 -14.97
CA GLU A 389 19.59 -15.00 -15.41
C GLU A 389 20.77 -14.35 -16.13
N LYS A 390 20.55 -13.22 -16.81
CA LYS A 390 21.53 -12.47 -17.61
C LYS A 390 21.44 -10.96 -17.29
N GLY A 391 22.56 -10.25 -17.28
CA GLY A 391 22.62 -8.83 -16.91
C GLY A 391 22.53 -7.86 -18.09
N HIS A 392 22.06 -8.30 -19.25
CA HIS A 392 22.06 -7.51 -20.48
C HIS A 392 20.79 -6.67 -20.64
N LEU A 393 20.91 -5.60 -21.41
CA LEU A 393 19.84 -4.67 -21.75
C LEU A 393 19.66 -4.69 -23.27
N ILE A 394 18.44 -4.94 -23.73
CA ILE A 394 18.05 -4.78 -25.13
C ILE A 394 17.23 -3.50 -25.22
N GLU A 395 17.77 -2.51 -25.93
CA GLU A 395 17.12 -1.23 -26.17
C GLU A 395 16.42 -1.26 -27.53
N VAL A 396 15.15 -0.86 -27.54
CA VAL A 396 14.31 -0.79 -28.75
C VAL A 396 13.51 0.51 -28.73
N ASP A 397 13.23 1.03 -29.92
CA ASP A 397 12.27 2.11 -30.15
C ASP A 397 11.08 1.59 -30.96
N ARG A 398 10.23 2.48 -31.46
CA ARG A 398 9.09 2.12 -32.30
C ARG A 398 9.51 1.41 -33.59
N GLU A 399 10.59 1.86 -34.25
CA GLU A 399 11.08 1.21 -35.46
C GLU A 399 11.63 -0.19 -35.16
N GLY A 400 12.14 -0.43 -33.95
CA GLY A 400 12.61 -1.72 -33.48
C GLY A 400 11.50 -2.76 -33.27
N LEU A 401 10.26 -2.32 -33.00
CA LEU A 401 9.13 -3.20 -32.69
C LEU A 401 8.10 -3.30 -33.82
N VAL A 402 7.86 -2.21 -34.56
CA VAL A 402 6.84 -2.15 -35.60
C VAL A 402 7.44 -2.49 -36.97
N ALA A 403 6.76 -3.35 -37.73
CA ALA A 403 7.14 -3.68 -39.11
C ALA A 403 6.38 -2.82 -40.13
N GLY A 404 6.97 -2.62 -41.32
CA GLY A 404 6.34 -1.84 -42.40
C GLY A 404 5.22 -2.58 -43.16
N TYR A 405 4.98 -3.86 -42.86
CA TYR A 405 4.02 -4.73 -43.55
C TYR A 405 3.12 -5.47 -42.56
N VAL A 406 1.84 -5.65 -42.94
CA VAL A 406 0.81 -6.32 -42.15
C VAL A 406 1.27 -7.72 -41.71
N GLY A 407 1.10 -8.05 -40.42
CA GLY A 407 1.37 -9.38 -39.87
C GLY A 407 2.84 -9.68 -39.56
N GLN A 408 3.76 -8.73 -39.77
CA GLN A 408 5.17 -8.89 -39.40
C GLN A 408 5.53 -8.23 -38.06
N THR A 409 4.68 -7.35 -37.53
CA THR A 409 4.91 -6.66 -36.26
C THR A 409 4.96 -7.65 -35.09
N ALA A 410 4.02 -8.60 -35.01
CA ALA A 410 4.03 -9.62 -33.97
C ALA A 410 5.32 -10.46 -33.95
N ILE A 411 5.86 -10.81 -35.13
CA ILE A 411 7.12 -11.57 -35.25
C ILE A 411 8.29 -10.73 -34.74
N LYS A 412 8.37 -9.47 -35.19
CA LYS A 412 9.46 -8.55 -34.84
C LYS A 412 9.49 -8.21 -33.35
N THR A 413 8.33 -7.97 -32.75
CA THR A 413 8.19 -7.80 -31.29
C THR A 413 8.58 -9.09 -30.56
N GLY A 414 8.11 -10.24 -31.03
CA GLY A 414 8.46 -11.54 -30.46
C GLY A 414 9.98 -11.82 -30.46
N ASP A 415 10.67 -11.50 -31.55
CA ASP A 415 12.11 -11.64 -31.67
C ASP A 415 12.86 -10.75 -30.67
N LYS A 416 12.40 -9.52 -30.47
CA LYS A 416 12.99 -8.60 -29.47
C LYS A 416 12.73 -9.02 -28.04
N ILE A 417 11.56 -9.57 -27.74
CA ILE A 417 11.27 -10.18 -26.44
C ILE A 417 12.22 -11.37 -26.21
N ASN A 418 12.36 -12.26 -27.20
CA ASN A 418 13.24 -13.42 -27.14
C ASN A 418 14.71 -13.02 -26.92
N GLU A 419 15.18 -11.96 -27.58
CA GLU A 419 16.53 -11.40 -27.40
C GLU A 419 16.74 -10.87 -25.97
N ALA A 420 15.70 -10.26 -25.39
CA ALA A 420 15.73 -9.72 -24.04
C ALA A 420 15.53 -10.77 -22.93
N MET A 421 15.16 -12.02 -23.26
CA MET A 421 14.91 -13.06 -22.27
C MET A 421 16.10 -13.29 -21.34
N GLY A 422 15.80 -13.29 -20.04
CA GLY A 422 16.79 -13.37 -18.97
C GLY A 422 17.49 -12.04 -18.67
N GLY A 423 17.24 -10.97 -19.43
CA GLY A 423 17.75 -9.60 -19.23
C GLY A 423 16.61 -8.57 -19.09
N ILE A 424 16.84 -7.32 -19.54
CA ILE A 424 15.82 -6.27 -19.59
C ILE A 424 15.53 -5.86 -21.04
N LEU A 425 14.25 -5.76 -21.41
CA LEU A 425 13.79 -5.05 -22.61
C LEU A 425 13.47 -3.60 -22.24
N PHE A 426 14.19 -2.65 -22.81
CA PHE A 426 13.95 -1.22 -22.62
C PHE A 426 13.33 -0.64 -23.89
N ILE A 427 12.12 -0.10 -23.75
CA ILE A 427 11.36 0.49 -24.87
C ILE A 427 11.43 2.01 -24.73
N ASP A 428 12.24 2.66 -25.57
CA ASP A 428 12.31 4.10 -25.60
C ASP A 428 11.08 4.69 -26.28
N GLU A 429 10.62 5.83 -25.77
CA GLU A 429 9.42 6.53 -26.26
C GLU A 429 8.20 5.62 -26.49
N ALA A 430 7.93 4.69 -25.56
CA ALA A 430 6.87 3.68 -25.70
C ALA A 430 5.47 4.26 -26.02
N TYR A 431 5.20 5.51 -25.65
CA TYR A 431 3.96 6.23 -26.00
C TYR A 431 3.76 6.35 -27.52
N SER A 432 4.84 6.34 -28.30
CA SER A 432 4.80 6.37 -29.75
C SER A 432 4.08 5.15 -30.30
N LEU A 433 4.14 3.98 -29.67
CA LEU A 433 3.45 2.75 -30.09
C LEU A 433 1.92 2.87 -30.02
N ALA A 434 1.40 3.64 -29.05
CA ALA A 434 -0.04 3.85 -28.87
C ALA A 434 -0.62 4.98 -29.74
N SER A 435 0.23 5.77 -30.41
CA SER A 435 -0.13 7.00 -31.11
C SER A 435 -0.50 6.74 -32.57
N GLY A 436 -1.58 6.00 -32.81
CA GLY A 436 -2.01 5.57 -34.15
C GLY A 436 -3.51 5.71 -34.42
N LYS A 437 -4.13 6.82 -34.03
CA LYS A 437 -5.53 7.10 -34.41
C LYS A 437 -5.58 7.87 -35.73
N GLY A 438 -5.48 7.19 -36.87
CA GLY A 438 -5.89 7.80 -38.15
C GLY A 438 -5.22 7.32 -39.45
N SER A 439 -4.22 6.44 -39.40
CA SER A 439 -3.57 5.91 -40.60
C SER A 439 -3.96 4.45 -40.81
N GLN A 440 -4.46 4.11 -42.00
CA GLN A 440 -4.78 2.73 -42.42
C GLN A 440 -3.53 1.83 -42.55
N TYR A 441 -2.34 2.40 -42.31
CA TYR A 441 -1.02 1.76 -42.40
C TYR A 441 -0.22 1.86 -41.09
N ASP A 442 -0.88 2.12 -39.95
CA ASP A 442 -0.23 2.18 -38.63
C ASP A 442 -0.44 0.87 -37.85
N PHE A 443 0.66 0.14 -37.61
CA PHE A 443 0.66 -1.15 -36.91
C PHE A 443 1.22 -1.05 -35.48
N GLY A 444 1.33 0.16 -34.91
CA GLY A 444 1.85 0.36 -33.56
C GLY A 444 1.07 -0.38 -32.47
N SER A 445 -0.25 -0.49 -32.61
CA SER A 445 -1.11 -1.23 -31.67
C SER A 445 -0.94 -2.74 -31.73
N GLU A 446 -0.35 -3.30 -32.79
CA GLU A 446 -0.07 -4.74 -32.90
C GLU A 446 1.19 -5.14 -32.12
N ALA A 447 2.02 -4.17 -31.72
CA ALA A 447 3.22 -4.40 -30.91
C ALA A 447 2.96 -4.35 -29.38
N LEU A 448 1.79 -3.86 -28.97
CA LEU A 448 1.31 -3.82 -27.58
C LEU A 448 0.52 -5.09 -27.27
#